data_AF-A0A522DNK2-F1
#
_entry.id   AF-A0A522DNK2-F1
#
_cell.length_a   1.000
_cell.length_b   1.000
_cell.length_c   1.000
_cell.angle_alpha   90.00
_cell.angle_beta   90.00
_cell.angle_gamma   90.00
#
_symmetry.space_group_name_H-M   'P 1'
#
loop_
_entity.id
_entity.type
_entity.pdbx_description
1 polymer ?
#
loop_
_entity_poly.entity_id
_entity_poly.type
_entity_poly.pdbx_seq_one_letter_code
_entity_poly.pdbx_strand_id
1 'polypeptide(L)'
;MTSRFSKLQPSDTAYPRFKSRLAPSELERFYTVTDAERACCESATRSSTTRLGFALLLKTYQRLGYFVTSEQVPNAIAEHVASSIGEPYDRENLRLYDVSQARRKHLSAVREFLAVKPFGDDGKALMRQTFAEAALTKEDVIDIINIGIETLVRHRYELPAFDTLLREARAERIATNQALHLQIHDALGEAGRIFIDKLFVVGDDPRRVSPWNDIKQDAAKPTIDGMRDLIERYDRLTGLACYADLLKTIPVIKIKQWALEGNSLDAASMVDMVAAKRYTVALALIRQRLAVVTDDLCTIFCRQMKRALHSAEEALEKYLADNQEKTDEILRRFAMLETLLNSTQSADEQLKSVRQTVTARPDLCEFSRVHAKVDPIVQTKNILI
;
A
#
# COMPACT_ATOMS: atom_id res chain seq x y z
N MET A 1 14.63 13.15 21.46
CA MET A 1 14.08 11.81 21.80
C MET A 1 14.79 10.76 20.95
N THR A 2 15.92 10.26 21.44
CA THR A 2 16.66 9.14 20.85
C THR A 2 15.92 7.85 21.19
N SER A 3 14.92 7.51 20.36
CA SER A 3 14.28 6.20 20.40
C SER A 3 15.36 5.13 20.26
N ARG A 4 15.35 4.14 21.18
CA ARG A 4 16.07 2.88 21.04
C ARG A 4 15.67 2.26 19.70
N PHE A 5 16.43 2.51 18.64
CA PHE A 5 16.38 1.67 17.45
C PHE A 5 16.85 0.30 17.90
N SER A 6 15.91 -0.63 18.13
CA SER A 6 16.21 -2.04 18.14
C SER A 6 17.05 -2.32 16.89
N LYS A 7 18.28 -2.81 17.08
CA LYS A 7 19.08 -3.25 15.94
C LYS A 7 18.24 -4.30 15.22
N LEU A 8 17.95 -4.09 13.94
CA LEU A 8 17.21 -5.05 13.13
C LEU A 8 17.85 -6.43 13.30
N GLN A 9 17.04 -7.41 13.70
CA GLN A 9 17.51 -8.76 13.95
C GLN A 9 17.13 -9.68 12.78
N PRO A 10 17.87 -10.79 12.58
CA PRO A 10 17.45 -11.85 11.67
C PRO A 10 15.99 -12.33 11.91
N SER A 11 15.49 -12.21 13.14
CA SER A 11 14.11 -12.59 13.50
C SER A 11 13.02 -11.78 12.85
N ASP A 12 13.34 -10.57 12.41
CA ASP A 12 12.39 -9.62 11.85
C ASP A 12 12.23 -9.87 10.34
N THR A 13 12.95 -10.85 9.78
CA THR A 13 13.05 -11.14 8.35
C THR A 13 12.80 -12.61 8.06
N ALA A 14 12.74 -12.96 6.78
CA ALA A 14 12.71 -14.32 6.27
C ALA A 14 14.08 -15.06 6.37
N TYR A 15 15.09 -14.46 7.01
CA TYR A 15 16.41 -15.08 7.14
C TYR A 15 16.33 -16.42 7.89
N PRO A 16 16.77 -17.53 7.27
CA PRO A 16 16.64 -18.87 7.85
C PRO A 16 17.39 -19.01 9.17
N ARG A 17 16.77 -19.68 10.14
CA ARG A 17 17.33 -19.93 11.48
C ARG A 17 16.85 -21.27 12.03
N PHE A 18 17.60 -21.82 12.97
CA PHE A 18 17.09 -22.92 13.78
C PHE A 18 15.93 -22.45 14.67
N LYS A 19 14.93 -23.31 14.81
CA LYS A 19 13.81 -23.07 15.73
C LYS A 19 14.30 -23.22 17.17
N SER A 20 13.79 -22.37 18.06
CA SER A 20 14.09 -22.42 19.49
C SER A 20 13.52 -23.66 20.18
N ARG A 21 12.46 -24.23 19.63
CA ARG A 21 11.86 -25.50 20.05
C ARG A 21 11.66 -26.37 18.81
N LEU A 22 12.10 -27.61 18.88
CA LEU A 22 12.01 -28.59 17.79
C LEU A 22 11.10 -29.73 18.26
N ALA A 23 10.03 -30.00 17.51
CA ALA A 23 9.20 -31.16 17.78
C ALA A 23 9.86 -32.43 17.20
N PRO A 24 9.66 -33.62 17.81
CA PRO A 24 10.20 -34.88 17.28
C PRO A 24 9.81 -35.14 15.82
N SER A 25 8.57 -34.85 15.44
CA SER A 25 8.09 -35.00 14.06
C SER A 25 8.80 -34.07 13.06
N GLU A 26 9.30 -32.91 13.51
CA GLU A 26 10.11 -32.02 12.68
C GLU A 26 11.53 -32.54 12.52
N LEU A 27 12.10 -33.14 13.57
CA LEU A 27 13.39 -33.83 13.49
C LEU A 27 13.33 -34.97 12.48
N GLU A 28 12.32 -35.82 12.59
CA GLU A 28 12.08 -36.93 11.65
C GLU A 28 11.91 -36.42 10.21
N ARG A 29 11.09 -35.40 9.98
CA ARG A 29 10.80 -34.90 8.63
C ARG A 29 11.98 -34.19 7.97
N PHE A 30 12.74 -33.40 8.71
CA PHE A 30 13.71 -32.47 8.13
C PHE A 30 15.17 -32.88 8.33
N TYR A 31 15.47 -33.68 9.34
CA TYR A 31 16.85 -34.01 9.73
C TYR A 31 17.17 -35.50 9.61
N THR A 32 16.23 -36.35 9.22
CA THR A 32 16.54 -37.73 8.83
C THR A 32 17.25 -37.76 7.48
N VAL A 33 18.37 -38.47 7.41
CA VAL A 33 19.16 -38.63 6.18
C VAL A 33 18.48 -39.63 5.25
N THR A 34 18.18 -39.20 4.03
CA THR A 34 17.57 -40.08 2.99
C THR A 34 18.61 -41.01 2.36
N ASP A 35 18.18 -42.04 1.64
CA ASP A 35 19.10 -43.00 1.01
C ASP A 35 20.04 -42.34 -0.01
N ALA A 36 19.54 -41.37 -0.79
CA ALA A 36 20.37 -40.60 -1.72
C ALA A 36 21.41 -39.74 -1.00
N GLU A 37 21.03 -39.13 0.12
CA GLU A 37 21.94 -38.35 0.97
C GLU A 37 22.97 -39.25 1.66
N ARG A 38 22.58 -40.47 2.05
CA ARG A 38 23.48 -41.49 2.62
C ARG A 38 24.52 -41.95 1.61
N ALA A 39 24.10 -42.27 0.39
CA ALA A 39 25.02 -42.64 -0.69
C ALA A 39 26.01 -41.50 -1.03
N CYS A 40 25.54 -40.25 -1.01
CA CYS A 40 26.42 -39.09 -1.15
C CYS A 40 27.42 -38.97 0.02
N CYS A 41 26.96 -39.16 1.26
CA CYS A 41 27.81 -39.15 2.45
C CYS A 41 28.88 -40.24 2.39
N GLU A 42 28.51 -41.47 2.03
CA GLU A 42 29.42 -42.61 1.94
C GLU A 42 30.45 -42.47 0.82
N SER A 43 30.08 -41.87 -0.31
CA SER A 43 31.04 -41.60 -1.39
C SER A 43 32.00 -40.44 -1.07
N ALA A 44 31.53 -39.43 -0.33
CA ALA A 44 32.31 -38.26 0.05
C ALA A 44 33.24 -38.49 1.26
N THR A 45 32.93 -39.44 2.13
CA THR A 45 33.63 -39.66 3.41
C THR A 45 34.23 -41.05 3.53
N ARG A 46 35.39 -41.17 4.19
CA ARG A 46 36.09 -42.46 4.40
C ARG A 46 36.08 -42.95 5.84
N SER A 47 35.70 -42.10 6.79
CA SER A 47 35.75 -42.41 8.23
C SER A 47 34.43 -42.08 8.92
N SER A 48 34.05 -42.91 9.89
CA SER A 48 32.88 -42.73 10.77
C SER A 48 32.86 -41.34 11.42
N THR A 49 34.01 -40.89 11.92
CA THR A 49 34.17 -39.57 12.54
C THR A 49 33.85 -38.40 11.61
N THR A 50 34.08 -38.56 10.31
CA THR A 50 33.78 -37.53 9.29
C THR A 50 32.37 -37.64 8.68
N ARG A 51 31.72 -38.80 8.79
CA ARG A 51 30.36 -39.04 8.26
C ARG A 51 29.31 -38.19 8.96
N LEU A 52 29.34 -38.15 10.29
CA LEU A 52 28.43 -37.31 11.05
C LEU A 52 28.61 -35.82 10.71
N GLY A 53 29.86 -35.35 10.61
CA GLY A 53 30.16 -33.98 10.22
C GLY A 53 29.65 -33.64 8.81
N PHE A 54 29.77 -34.56 7.84
CA PHE A 54 29.21 -34.39 6.51
C PHE A 54 27.67 -34.35 6.53
N ALA A 55 27.03 -35.32 7.20
CA ALA A 55 25.58 -35.41 7.30
C ALA A 55 24.99 -34.15 7.95
N LEU A 56 25.63 -33.64 9.02
CA LEU A 56 25.22 -32.39 9.66
C LEU A 56 25.35 -31.19 8.71
N LEU A 57 26.46 -31.06 7.99
CA LEU A 57 26.59 -29.98 6.99
C LEU A 57 25.46 -30.03 5.96
N LEU A 58 25.16 -31.22 5.43
CA LEU A 58 24.13 -31.40 4.43
C LEU A 58 22.73 -31.03 4.96
N LYS A 59 22.31 -31.62 6.09
CA LYS A 59 20.97 -31.39 6.65
C LYS A 59 20.79 -29.96 7.14
N THR A 60 21.81 -29.37 7.77
CA THR A 60 21.73 -27.98 8.23
C THR A 60 21.69 -27.01 7.06
N TYR A 61 22.46 -27.26 6.00
CA TYR A 61 22.41 -26.45 4.77
C TYR A 61 21.02 -26.49 4.13
N GLN A 62 20.40 -27.66 3.98
CA GLN A 62 19.06 -27.77 3.40
C GLN A 62 18.00 -26.95 4.16
N ARG A 63 18.24 -26.65 5.44
CA ARG A 63 17.35 -25.85 6.28
C ARG A 63 17.70 -24.36 6.31
N LEU A 64 18.99 -24.03 6.23
CA LEU A 64 19.48 -22.67 6.42
C LEU A 64 19.86 -21.96 5.13
N GLY A 65 20.27 -22.69 4.09
CA GLY A 65 20.84 -22.13 2.86
C GLY A 65 22.24 -21.53 3.02
N TYR A 66 22.89 -21.76 4.17
CA TYR A 66 24.27 -21.38 4.45
C TYR A 66 24.92 -22.40 5.40
N PHE A 67 26.25 -22.43 5.42
CA PHE A 67 27.00 -23.38 6.25
C PHE A 67 27.25 -22.85 7.66
N VAL A 68 27.02 -23.72 8.65
CA VAL A 68 27.27 -23.45 10.07
C VAL A 68 28.36 -24.35 10.63
N THR A 69 28.89 -24.00 11.80
CA THR A 69 29.75 -24.87 12.62
C THR A 69 28.88 -25.76 13.51
N SER A 70 29.43 -26.88 13.97
CA SER A 70 28.72 -27.82 14.85
C SER A 70 28.27 -27.17 16.16
N GLU A 71 28.98 -26.15 16.65
CA GLU A 71 28.60 -25.41 17.86
C GLU A 71 27.30 -24.62 17.72
N GLN A 72 26.95 -24.20 16.50
CA GLN A 72 25.73 -23.46 16.23
C GLN A 72 24.52 -24.39 16.04
N VAL A 73 24.75 -25.70 15.90
CA VAL A 73 23.70 -26.70 15.69
C VAL A 73 23.14 -27.13 17.05
N PRO A 74 21.81 -27.04 17.28
CA PRO A 74 21.18 -27.60 18.48
C PRO A 74 21.50 -29.09 18.66
N ASN A 75 21.84 -29.51 19.89
CA ASN A 75 22.19 -30.90 20.21
C ASN A 75 21.14 -31.90 19.72
N ALA A 76 19.85 -31.58 19.89
CA ALA A 76 18.75 -32.44 19.43
C ALA A 76 18.80 -32.74 17.92
N ILE A 77 19.28 -31.81 17.09
CA ILE A 77 19.48 -32.05 15.66
C ILE A 77 20.69 -32.96 15.45
N ALA A 78 21.81 -32.68 16.12
CA ALA A 78 23.03 -33.45 15.97
C ALA A 78 22.86 -34.92 16.39
N GLU A 79 22.19 -35.15 17.52
CA GLU A 79 21.86 -36.49 18.06
C GLU A 79 20.90 -37.24 17.15
N HIS A 80 19.88 -36.57 16.60
CA HIS A 80 18.93 -37.18 15.66
C HIS A 80 19.63 -37.60 14.36
N VAL A 81 20.46 -36.72 13.79
CA VAL A 81 21.21 -37.02 12.56
C VAL A 81 22.16 -38.20 12.79
N ALA A 82 22.91 -38.20 13.90
CA ALA A 82 23.80 -39.30 14.29
C ALA A 82 23.06 -40.64 14.36
N SER A 83 21.93 -40.65 15.07
CA SER A 83 21.06 -41.84 15.17
C SER A 83 20.56 -42.30 13.80
N SER A 84 20.18 -41.37 12.92
CA SER A 84 19.64 -41.72 11.58
C SER A 84 20.67 -42.42 10.68
N ILE A 85 21.96 -42.13 10.84
CA ILE A 85 23.05 -42.74 10.07
C ILE A 85 23.76 -43.88 10.82
N GLY A 86 23.36 -44.16 12.06
CA GLY A 86 23.97 -45.21 12.89
C GLY A 86 25.38 -44.89 13.39
N GLU A 87 25.74 -43.60 13.49
CA GLU A 87 27.05 -43.14 13.97
C GLU A 87 26.91 -42.58 15.40
N PRO A 88 27.94 -42.68 16.26
CA PRO A 88 27.90 -42.11 17.60
C PRO A 88 27.95 -40.58 17.56
N TYR A 89 27.17 -39.93 18.43
CA TYR A 89 27.27 -38.49 18.63
C TYR A 89 28.45 -38.17 19.56
N ASP A 90 29.46 -37.48 19.03
CA ASP A 90 30.61 -36.99 19.78
C ASP A 90 30.89 -35.51 19.42
N ARG A 91 30.71 -34.64 20.41
CA ARG A 91 30.84 -33.20 20.25
C ARG A 91 32.27 -32.74 20.04
N GLU A 92 33.26 -33.38 20.66
CA GLU A 92 34.66 -32.99 20.53
C GLU A 92 35.20 -33.40 19.15
N ASN A 93 34.82 -34.58 18.67
CA ASN A 93 35.13 -34.99 17.30
C ASN A 93 34.51 -34.04 16.25
N LEU A 94 33.29 -33.54 16.48
CA LEU A 94 32.67 -32.54 15.60
C LEU A 94 33.40 -31.20 15.59
N ARG A 95 33.91 -30.75 16.74
CA ARG A 95 34.75 -29.54 16.83
C ARG A 95 36.07 -29.70 16.08
N LEU A 96 36.72 -30.86 16.20
CA LEU A 96 37.93 -31.18 15.43
C LEU A 96 37.64 -31.25 13.93
N TYR A 97 36.48 -31.79 13.55
CA TYR A 97 36.02 -31.82 12.18
C TYR A 97 35.82 -30.41 11.61
N ASP A 98 35.28 -29.47 12.38
CA ASP A 98 35.03 -28.09 11.94
C ASP A 98 36.28 -27.34 11.47
N VAL A 99 37.43 -27.64 12.06
CA VAL A 99 38.73 -27.05 11.67
C VAL A 99 39.53 -27.92 10.69
N SER A 100 39.02 -29.12 10.37
CA SER A 100 39.73 -30.08 9.53
C SER A 100 39.78 -29.69 8.04
N GLN A 101 40.76 -30.23 7.31
CA GLN A 101 40.78 -30.13 5.85
C GLN A 101 39.64 -30.92 5.19
N ALA A 102 39.14 -31.98 5.85
CA ALA A 102 38.04 -32.80 5.33
C ALA A 102 36.77 -31.96 5.15
N ARG A 103 36.44 -31.08 6.12
CA ARG A 103 35.30 -30.18 6.03
C ARG A 103 35.31 -29.34 4.75
N ARG A 104 36.46 -28.82 4.32
CA ARG A 104 36.56 -28.01 3.09
C ARG A 104 36.18 -28.80 1.85
N LYS A 105 36.60 -30.05 1.74
CA LYS A 105 36.21 -30.95 0.65
C LYS A 105 34.72 -31.28 0.70
N HIS A 106 34.19 -31.49 1.91
CA HIS A 106 32.78 -31.79 2.13
C HIS A 106 31.87 -30.63 1.77
N LEU A 107 32.27 -29.38 2.04
CA LEU A 107 31.52 -28.20 1.57
C LEU A 107 31.33 -28.22 0.05
N SER A 108 32.39 -28.52 -0.70
CA SER A 108 32.32 -28.64 -2.16
C SER A 108 31.40 -29.78 -2.61
N ALA A 109 31.50 -30.95 -1.97
CA ALA A 109 30.64 -32.08 -2.28
C ALA A 109 29.15 -31.80 -1.97
N VAL A 110 28.84 -31.11 -0.86
CA VAL A 110 27.47 -30.68 -0.54
C VAL A 110 26.94 -29.67 -1.57
N ARG A 111 27.79 -28.73 -2.02
CA ARG A 111 27.41 -27.77 -3.07
C ARG A 111 27.03 -28.47 -4.36
N GLU A 112 27.86 -29.43 -4.78
CA GLU A 112 27.63 -30.23 -5.98
C GLU A 112 26.35 -31.06 -5.87
N PHE A 113 26.17 -31.78 -4.75
CA PHE A 113 24.99 -32.60 -4.51
C PHE A 113 23.68 -31.80 -4.51
N LEU A 114 23.68 -30.60 -3.90
CA LEU A 114 22.50 -29.74 -3.83
C LEU A 114 22.34 -28.81 -5.04
N ALA A 115 23.28 -28.83 -5.99
CA ALA A 115 23.36 -27.92 -7.12
C ALA A 115 23.28 -26.43 -6.69
N VAL A 116 24.05 -26.06 -5.67
CA VAL A 116 24.11 -24.69 -5.12
C VAL A 116 25.45 -24.03 -5.38
N LYS A 117 25.41 -22.72 -5.55
CA LYS A 117 26.55 -21.87 -5.88
C LYS A 117 27.05 -21.16 -4.63
N PRO A 118 28.38 -21.09 -4.42
CA PRO A 118 28.93 -20.27 -3.34
C PRO A 118 28.55 -18.80 -3.54
N PHE A 119 28.45 -18.06 -2.44
CA PHE A 119 28.24 -16.61 -2.47
C PHE A 119 29.54 -15.88 -2.88
N GLY A 120 29.84 -15.92 -4.17
CA GLY A 120 30.96 -15.23 -4.81
C GLY A 120 30.55 -13.89 -5.42
N ASP A 121 31.35 -13.39 -6.35
CA ASP A 121 31.14 -12.06 -6.93
C ASP A 121 29.86 -11.97 -7.78
N ASP A 122 29.50 -13.02 -8.51
CA ASP A 122 28.21 -13.09 -9.23
C ASP A 122 27.01 -13.02 -8.27
N GLY A 123 27.11 -13.68 -7.11
CA GLY A 123 26.08 -13.65 -6.07
C GLY A 123 25.95 -12.25 -5.44
N LYS A 124 27.08 -11.57 -5.21
CA LYS A 124 27.09 -10.18 -4.73
C LYS A 124 26.49 -9.22 -5.77
N ALA A 125 26.84 -9.39 -7.04
CA ALA A 125 26.31 -8.57 -8.13
C ALA A 125 24.79 -8.71 -8.25
N LEU A 126 24.30 -9.97 -8.24
CA LEU A 126 22.86 -10.25 -8.23
C LEU A 126 22.17 -9.60 -7.03
N MET A 127 22.71 -9.80 -5.82
CA MET A 127 22.15 -9.22 -4.60
C MET A 127 22.05 -7.69 -4.66
N ARG A 128 23.12 -7.00 -5.11
CA ARG A 128 23.12 -5.54 -5.24
C ARG A 128 22.08 -5.06 -6.24
N GLN A 129 22.02 -5.69 -7.41
CA GLN A 129 21.01 -5.37 -8.42
C GLN A 129 19.60 -5.55 -7.85
N THR A 130 19.32 -6.70 -7.22
CA THR A 130 18.01 -6.99 -6.60
C THR A 130 17.67 -5.97 -5.52
N PHE A 131 18.62 -5.58 -4.68
CA PHE A 131 18.40 -4.57 -3.64
C PHE A 131 18.15 -3.18 -4.21
N ALA A 132 18.86 -2.78 -5.27
CA ALA A 132 18.63 -1.52 -5.96
C ALA A 132 17.23 -1.46 -6.57
N GLU A 133 16.81 -2.53 -7.25
CA GLU A 133 15.46 -2.66 -7.82
C GLU A 133 14.37 -2.67 -6.74
N ALA A 134 14.57 -3.43 -5.67
CA ALA A 134 13.65 -3.47 -4.53
C ALA A 134 13.54 -2.10 -3.84
N ALA A 135 14.66 -1.39 -3.69
CA ALA A 135 14.70 -0.06 -3.07
C ALA A 135 13.91 0.99 -3.85
N LEU A 136 13.64 0.81 -5.15
CA LEU A 136 12.74 1.70 -5.90
C LEU A 136 11.29 1.58 -5.43
N THR A 137 10.86 0.36 -5.06
CA THR A 137 9.45 0.06 -4.77
C THR A 137 9.15 -0.14 -3.28
N LYS A 138 10.19 -0.27 -2.45
CA LYS A 138 10.09 -0.52 -1.00
C LYS A 138 10.79 0.58 -0.19
N GLU A 139 10.26 0.82 1.01
CA GLU A 139 10.87 1.71 2.00
C GLU A 139 11.49 0.97 3.18
N ASP A 140 10.86 -0.12 3.62
CA ASP A 140 11.39 -0.90 4.73
C ASP A 140 12.59 -1.75 4.25
N VAL A 141 13.67 -1.70 5.03
CA VAL A 141 14.86 -2.52 4.80
C VAL A 141 14.54 -4.01 4.96
N ILE A 142 13.56 -4.36 5.81
CA ILE A 142 13.08 -5.74 5.98
C ILE A 142 12.56 -6.30 4.65
N ASP A 143 11.72 -5.54 3.94
CA ASP A 143 11.16 -5.97 2.65
C ASP A 143 12.26 -6.15 1.61
N ILE A 144 13.23 -5.23 1.56
CA ILE A 144 14.38 -5.31 0.64
C ILE A 144 15.19 -6.58 0.91
N ILE A 145 15.49 -6.88 2.19
CA ILE A 145 16.22 -8.09 2.57
C ILE A 145 15.44 -9.35 2.21
N ASN A 146 14.13 -9.40 2.48
CA ASN A 146 13.30 -10.55 2.17
C ASN A 146 13.29 -10.86 0.66
N ILE A 147 13.18 -9.83 -0.19
CA ILE A 147 13.25 -9.97 -1.65
C ILE A 147 14.62 -10.51 -2.09
N GLY A 148 15.71 -10.00 -1.50
CA GLY A 148 17.05 -10.51 -1.81
C GLY A 148 17.27 -11.95 -1.37
N ILE A 149 16.78 -12.34 -0.19
CA ILE A 149 16.84 -13.74 0.29
C ILE A 149 16.10 -14.64 -0.69
N GLU A 150 14.86 -14.28 -1.06
CA GLU A 150 14.07 -15.05 -2.02
C GLU A 150 14.80 -15.18 -3.36
N THR A 151 15.41 -14.10 -3.85
CA THR A 151 16.12 -14.09 -5.13
C THR A 151 17.39 -14.94 -5.08
N LEU A 152 18.20 -14.83 -4.02
CA LEU A 152 19.39 -15.67 -3.84
C LEU A 152 19.03 -17.16 -3.78
N VAL A 153 17.99 -17.52 -3.02
CA VAL A 153 17.50 -18.91 -2.94
C VAL A 153 16.99 -19.39 -4.31
N ARG A 154 16.22 -18.56 -5.03
CA ARG A 154 15.70 -18.88 -6.37
C ARG A 154 16.83 -19.15 -7.37
N HIS A 155 17.91 -18.37 -7.31
CA HIS A 155 19.10 -18.53 -8.15
C HIS A 155 20.13 -19.54 -7.61
N ARG A 156 19.78 -20.29 -6.56
CA ARG A 156 20.58 -21.35 -5.93
C ARG A 156 21.90 -20.86 -5.34
N TYR A 157 21.98 -19.61 -4.88
CA TYR A 157 23.14 -19.11 -4.15
C TYR A 157 23.06 -19.42 -2.66
N GLU A 158 24.23 -19.66 -2.07
CA GLU A 158 24.42 -19.58 -0.63
C GLU A 158 23.98 -18.23 -0.09
N LEU A 159 23.31 -18.23 1.06
CA LEU A 159 22.99 -17.00 1.76
C LEU A 159 24.25 -16.48 2.47
N PRO A 160 24.60 -15.19 2.27
CA PRO A 160 25.64 -14.56 3.08
C PRO A 160 25.15 -14.35 4.51
N ALA A 161 26.09 -14.05 5.42
CA ALA A 161 25.74 -13.67 6.77
C ALA A 161 24.73 -12.50 6.79
N PHE A 162 23.77 -12.54 7.72
CA PHE A 162 22.71 -11.53 7.82
C PHE A 162 23.22 -10.09 7.83
N ASP A 163 24.32 -9.80 8.54
CA ASP A 163 24.91 -8.46 8.57
C ASP A 163 25.36 -7.97 7.19
N THR A 164 25.74 -8.88 6.30
CA THR A 164 26.06 -8.54 4.90
C THR A 164 24.81 -8.12 4.15
N LEU A 165 23.71 -8.89 4.25
CA LEU A 165 22.42 -8.53 3.65
C LEU A 165 21.94 -7.18 4.18
N LEU A 166 21.99 -6.99 5.49
CA LEU A 166 21.54 -5.77 6.14
C LEU A 166 22.36 -4.54 5.71
N ARG A 167 23.69 -4.67 5.67
CA ARG A 167 24.56 -3.57 5.25
C ARG A 167 24.31 -3.18 3.80
N GLU A 168 24.27 -4.16 2.89
CA GLU A 168 24.11 -3.88 1.46
C GLU A 168 22.69 -3.39 1.16
N ALA A 169 21.63 -3.93 1.79
CA ALA A 169 20.27 -3.44 1.64
C ALA A 169 20.12 -1.97 2.09
N ARG A 170 20.78 -1.58 3.20
CA ARG A 170 20.82 -0.18 3.64
C ARG A 170 21.59 0.70 2.67
N ALA A 171 22.74 0.24 2.19
CA ALA A 171 23.56 0.98 1.24
C ALA A 171 22.80 1.26 -0.06
N GLU A 172 22.20 0.22 -0.66
CA GLU A 172 21.41 0.35 -1.89
C GLU A 172 20.16 1.21 -1.69
N ARG A 173 19.48 1.10 -0.54
CA ARG A 173 18.35 2.00 -0.22
C ARG A 173 18.78 3.46 -0.18
N ILE A 174 19.92 3.77 0.46
CA ILE A 174 20.45 5.13 0.53
C ILE A 174 20.84 5.61 -0.87
N ALA A 175 21.58 4.81 -1.63
CA ALA A 175 22.04 5.13 -2.97
C ALA A 175 20.86 5.39 -3.93
N THR A 176 19.85 4.52 -3.93
CA THR A 176 18.64 4.68 -4.74
C THR A 176 17.88 5.96 -4.38
N ASN A 177 17.69 6.24 -3.08
CA ASN A 177 17.01 7.47 -2.66
C ASN A 177 17.81 8.72 -3.06
N GLN A 178 19.13 8.70 -2.89
CA GLN A 178 20.01 9.79 -3.31
C GLN A 178 19.94 10.02 -4.83
N ALA A 179 19.95 8.95 -5.63
CA ALA A 179 19.82 9.05 -7.08
C ALA A 179 18.48 9.71 -7.50
N LEU A 180 17.37 9.32 -6.85
CA LEU A 180 16.06 9.95 -7.10
C LEU A 180 16.03 11.42 -6.67
N HIS A 181 16.67 11.75 -5.55
CA HIS A 181 16.79 13.15 -5.09
C HIS A 181 17.58 13.99 -6.08
N LEU A 182 18.70 13.47 -6.58
CA LEU A 182 19.54 14.13 -7.59
C LEU A 182 18.79 14.30 -8.92
N GLN A 183 18.05 13.28 -9.36
CA GLN A 183 17.21 13.37 -10.56
C GLN A 183 16.22 14.54 -10.48
N ILE A 184 15.52 14.69 -9.35
CA ILE A 184 14.58 15.80 -9.13
C ILE A 184 15.33 17.12 -9.05
N HIS A 185 16.43 17.17 -8.30
CA HIS A 185 17.26 18.35 -8.15
C HIS A 185 17.72 18.89 -9.51
N ASP A 186 18.19 18.04 -10.40
CA ASP A 186 18.70 18.41 -11.72
C ASP A 186 17.57 18.84 -12.66
N ALA A 187 16.44 18.12 -12.65
CA ALA A 187 15.27 18.49 -13.45
C ALA A 187 14.59 19.79 -12.98
N LEU A 188 14.74 20.16 -11.71
CA LEU A 188 14.17 21.40 -11.15
C LEU A 188 14.87 22.66 -11.69
N GLY A 189 16.15 22.57 -12.02
CA GLY A 189 16.98 23.71 -12.45
C GLY A 189 17.14 24.80 -11.40
N GLU A 190 17.93 25.84 -11.70
CA GLU A 190 18.25 26.90 -10.74
C GLU A 190 17.02 27.71 -10.32
N ALA A 191 16.16 28.08 -11.27
CA ALA A 191 14.95 28.86 -10.99
C ALA A 191 13.99 28.15 -10.03
N GLY A 192 13.79 26.84 -10.23
CA GLY A 192 12.94 26.04 -9.34
C GLY A 192 13.56 25.84 -7.96
N ARG A 193 14.89 25.70 -7.87
CA ARG A 193 15.59 25.60 -6.58
C ARG A 193 15.45 26.88 -5.77
N ILE A 194 15.66 28.04 -6.38
CA ILE A 194 15.44 29.35 -5.76
C ILE A 194 13.97 29.51 -5.33
N PHE A 195 13.04 29.07 -6.17
CA PHE A 195 11.61 29.11 -5.85
C PHE A 195 11.29 28.30 -4.58
N ILE A 196 11.79 27.07 -4.46
CA ILE A 196 11.56 26.24 -3.27
C ILE A 196 12.31 26.79 -2.05
N ASP A 197 13.54 27.30 -2.21
CA ASP A 197 14.32 27.82 -1.09
C ASP A 197 13.63 29.01 -0.40
N LYS A 198 12.86 29.82 -1.15
CA LYS A 198 12.03 30.90 -0.58
C LYS A 198 10.99 30.41 0.43
N LEU A 199 10.58 29.14 0.37
CA LEU A 199 9.59 28.59 1.32
C LEU A 199 10.12 28.51 2.75
N PHE A 200 11.45 28.44 2.93
CA PHE A 200 12.09 28.27 4.22
C PHE A 200 12.55 29.59 4.84
N VAL A 201 12.49 30.69 4.09
CA VAL A 201 12.86 32.02 4.58
C VAL A 201 11.67 32.65 5.29
N VAL A 202 11.92 33.19 6.48
CA VAL A 202 10.93 34.04 7.18
C VAL A 202 10.95 35.40 6.51
N GLY A 203 9.88 35.76 5.81
CA GLY A 203 9.71 37.08 5.21
C GLY A 203 9.28 38.14 6.24
N ASP A 204 8.94 39.33 5.76
CA ASP A 204 8.45 40.46 6.56
C ASP A 204 7.00 40.30 7.05
N ASP A 205 6.48 39.06 7.10
CA ASP A 205 5.15 38.79 7.64
C ASP A 205 5.12 39.16 9.13
N PRO A 206 4.11 39.92 9.61
CA PRO A 206 3.92 40.23 11.02
C PRO A 206 3.98 39.02 11.96
N ARG A 207 3.61 37.83 11.46
CA ARG A 207 3.61 36.56 12.21
C ARG A 207 5.01 35.96 12.37
N ARG A 208 6.00 36.42 11.60
CA ARG A 208 7.39 35.90 11.57
C ARG A 208 7.44 34.38 11.34
N VAL A 209 6.57 33.87 10.47
CA VAL A 209 6.47 32.45 10.13
C VAL A 209 6.88 32.24 8.67
N SER A 210 7.66 31.20 8.39
CA SER A 210 8.05 30.84 7.02
C SER A 210 6.85 30.24 6.24
N PRO A 211 6.74 30.45 4.92
CA PRO A 211 5.70 29.81 4.08
C PRO A 211 5.63 28.27 4.24
N TRP A 212 6.75 27.61 4.55
CA TRP A 212 6.80 26.18 4.85
C TRP A 212 5.85 25.74 5.98
N ASN A 213 5.74 26.54 7.04
CA ASN A 213 4.87 26.21 8.16
C ASN A 213 3.39 26.35 7.79
N ASP A 214 3.04 27.30 6.92
CA ASP A 214 1.67 27.45 6.43
C ASP A 214 1.25 26.28 5.53
N ILE A 215 2.17 25.76 4.72
CA ILE A 215 1.93 24.54 3.92
C ILE A 215 1.61 23.35 4.83
N LYS A 216 2.30 23.22 5.97
CA LYS A 216 2.14 22.12 6.94
C LYS A 216 0.87 22.19 7.77
N GLN A 217 0.33 23.37 8.06
CA GLN A 217 -0.88 23.49 8.88
C GLN A 217 -2.00 22.64 8.28
N ASP A 218 -2.73 21.86 9.06
CA ASP A 218 -3.88 21.12 8.51
C ASP A 218 -4.99 22.09 8.09
N ALA A 219 -5.80 21.70 7.10
CA ALA A 219 -6.97 22.50 6.76
C ALA A 219 -7.94 22.50 7.95
N ALA A 220 -8.57 23.65 8.20
CA ALA A 220 -9.71 23.69 9.12
C ALA A 220 -10.77 22.67 8.64
N LYS A 221 -11.55 22.10 9.57
CA LYS A 221 -12.56 21.09 9.25
C LYS A 221 -13.41 21.56 8.05
N PRO A 222 -13.68 20.71 7.05
CA PRO A 222 -14.43 21.07 5.85
C PRO A 222 -15.90 21.39 6.18
N THR A 223 -16.15 22.63 6.62
CA THR A 223 -17.46 23.24 6.84
C THR A 223 -17.80 24.15 5.66
N ILE A 224 -19.09 24.47 5.51
CA ILE A 224 -19.56 25.35 4.42
C ILE A 224 -18.94 26.74 4.55
N ASP A 225 -18.84 27.25 5.78
CA ASP A 225 -18.22 28.55 6.07
C ASP A 225 -16.71 28.54 5.79
N GLY A 226 -16.06 27.38 5.91
CA GLY A 226 -14.65 27.17 5.57
C GLY A 226 -14.37 26.83 4.10
N MET A 227 -15.38 26.75 3.23
CA MET A 227 -15.19 26.42 1.80
C MET A 227 -14.35 27.48 1.09
N ARG A 228 -14.59 28.77 1.38
CA ARG A 228 -13.78 29.86 0.81
C ARG A 228 -12.32 29.73 1.21
N ASP A 229 -12.05 29.51 2.49
CA ASP A 229 -10.69 29.35 3.01
C ASP A 229 -9.98 28.13 2.40
N LEU A 230 -10.73 27.04 2.11
CA LEU A 230 -10.25 25.87 1.41
C LEU A 230 -9.92 26.15 -0.07
N ILE A 231 -10.74 26.93 -0.78
CA ILE A 231 -10.46 27.34 -2.17
C ILE A 231 -9.22 28.24 -2.21
N GLU A 232 -9.13 29.25 -1.34
CA GLU A 232 -7.94 30.10 -1.27
C GLU A 232 -6.68 29.27 -0.96
N ARG A 233 -6.80 28.26 -0.10
CA ARG A 233 -5.71 27.33 0.18
C ARG A 233 -5.36 26.47 -1.04
N TYR A 234 -6.35 25.98 -1.78
CA TYR A 234 -6.15 25.25 -3.03
C TYR A 234 -5.39 26.09 -4.05
N ASP A 235 -5.78 27.34 -4.24
CA ASP A 235 -5.13 28.26 -5.18
C ASP A 235 -3.67 28.52 -4.78
N ARG A 236 -3.41 28.76 -3.49
CA ARG A 236 -2.04 28.90 -2.96
C ARG A 236 -1.19 27.64 -3.21
N LEU A 237 -1.72 26.45 -2.88
CA LEU A 237 -1.00 25.20 -3.08
C LEU A 237 -0.78 24.87 -4.56
N THR A 238 -1.74 25.22 -5.42
CA THR A 238 -1.63 25.06 -6.87
C THR A 238 -0.51 25.94 -7.42
N GLY A 239 -0.41 27.19 -6.96
CA GLY A 239 0.71 28.08 -7.29
C GLY A 239 2.07 27.59 -6.81
N LEU A 240 2.11 26.79 -5.73
CA LEU A 240 3.34 26.15 -5.24
C LEU A 240 3.67 24.84 -5.97
N ALA A 241 2.68 24.22 -6.61
CA ALA A 241 2.80 22.91 -7.26
C ALA A 241 3.32 22.99 -8.71
N CYS A 242 3.87 24.12 -9.17
CA CYS A 242 4.37 24.30 -10.54
C CYS A 242 5.39 23.24 -10.98
N TYR A 243 6.13 22.65 -10.03
CA TYR A 243 7.13 21.61 -10.30
C TYR A 243 6.70 20.21 -9.83
N ALA A 244 5.44 20.02 -9.42
CA ALA A 244 4.95 18.73 -8.91
C ALA A 244 4.96 17.62 -9.99
N ASP A 245 4.97 18.00 -11.26
CA ASP A 245 5.06 17.09 -12.41
C ASP A 245 6.38 16.31 -12.45
N LEU A 246 7.45 16.84 -11.87
CA LEU A 246 8.73 16.13 -11.73
C LEU A 246 8.61 14.85 -10.88
N LEU A 247 7.56 14.75 -10.06
CA LEU A 247 7.29 13.56 -9.26
C LEU A 247 6.51 12.48 -10.01
N LYS A 248 6.06 12.72 -11.26
CA LYS A 248 5.25 11.73 -12.02
C LYS A 248 6.01 10.43 -12.29
N THR A 249 7.33 10.49 -12.49
CA THR A 249 8.19 9.34 -12.74
C THR A 249 8.62 8.61 -11.47
N ILE A 250 8.30 9.16 -10.29
CA ILE A 250 8.76 8.64 -9.00
C ILE A 250 7.72 7.68 -8.42
N PRO A 251 8.15 6.53 -7.86
CA PRO A 251 7.25 5.61 -7.18
C PRO A 251 6.43 6.28 -6.06
N VAL A 252 5.11 6.05 -6.06
CA VAL A 252 4.16 6.70 -5.13
C VAL A 252 4.54 6.49 -3.66
N ILE A 253 5.09 5.33 -3.31
CA ILE A 253 5.51 5.02 -1.94
C ILE A 253 6.62 5.96 -1.45
N LYS A 254 7.57 6.33 -2.34
CA LYS A 254 8.66 7.27 -2.06
C LYS A 254 8.08 8.65 -1.77
N ILE A 255 7.18 9.11 -2.65
CA ILE A 255 6.52 10.40 -2.51
C ILE A 255 5.78 10.48 -1.18
N LYS A 256 4.99 9.44 -0.82
CA LYS A 256 4.29 9.39 0.47
C LYS A 256 5.25 9.45 1.65
N GLN A 257 6.35 8.69 1.61
CA GLN A 257 7.33 8.67 2.68
C GLN A 257 8.04 10.02 2.84
N TRP A 258 8.45 10.66 1.74
CA TRP A 258 9.09 11.97 1.78
C TRP A 258 8.13 13.06 2.23
N ALA A 259 6.85 12.98 1.85
CA ALA A 259 5.84 13.91 2.32
C ALA A 259 5.59 13.78 3.83
N LEU A 260 5.57 12.55 4.36
CA LEU A 260 5.53 12.29 5.81
C LEU A 260 6.76 12.86 6.53
N GLU A 261 7.95 12.68 5.95
CA GLU A 261 9.19 13.28 6.47
C GLU A 261 9.11 14.81 6.47
N GLY A 262 8.69 15.43 5.36
CA GLY A 262 8.52 16.88 5.28
C GLY A 262 7.52 17.42 6.31
N ASN A 263 6.45 16.67 6.57
CA ASN A 263 5.45 17.09 7.53
C ASN A 263 5.97 17.16 8.98
N SER A 264 6.98 16.36 9.33
CA SER A 264 7.57 16.36 10.68
C SER A 264 8.68 17.40 10.85
N LEU A 265 9.20 17.97 9.77
CA LEU A 265 10.35 18.88 9.78
C LEU A 265 9.91 20.35 9.78
N ASP A 266 10.56 21.18 10.59
CA ASP A 266 10.44 22.64 10.52
C ASP A 266 11.34 23.25 9.44
N ALA A 267 11.23 24.56 9.21
CA ALA A 267 11.99 25.24 8.17
C ALA A 267 13.50 25.16 8.40
N ALA A 268 13.96 25.27 9.65
CA ALA A 268 15.37 25.15 10.01
C ALA A 268 15.91 23.75 9.69
N SER A 269 15.19 22.69 10.11
CA SER A 269 15.57 21.32 9.81
C SER A 269 15.56 21.04 8.31
N MET A 270 14.63 21.63 7.55
CA MET A 270 14.64 21.53 6.10
C MET A 270 15.89 22.17 5.49
N VAL A 271 16.31 23.34 5.96
CA VAL A 271 17.51 24.05 5.47
C VAL A 271 18.79 23.26 5.74
N ASP A 272 18.90 22.62 6.91
CA ASP A 272 20.06 21.81 7.31
C ASP A 272 20.24 20.53 6.45
N MET A 273 19.21 20.12 5.71
CA MET A 273 19.29 18.97 4.81
C MET A 273 20.11 19.24 3.55
N VAL A 274 20.66 18.16 2.99
CA VAL A 274 21.24 18.17 1.65
C VAL A 274 20.20 18.69 0.65
N ALA A 275 20.59 19.69 -0.16
CA ALA A 275 19.69 20.44 -1.05
C ALA A 275 18.82 19.53 -1.94
N ALA A 276 19.42 18.50 -2.56
CA ALA A 276 18.68 17.56 -3.40
C ALA A 276 17.51 16.89 -2.66
N LYS A 277 17.75 16.43 -1.42
CA LYS A 277 16.71 15.83 -0.58
C LYS A 277 15.69 16.87 -0.12
N ARG A 278 16.14 18.07 0.27
CA ARG A 278 15.29 19.19 0.69
C ARG A 278 14.21 19.49 -0.35
N TYR A 279 14.61 19.65 -1.61
CA TYR A 279 13.68 19.95 -2.71
C TYR A 279 12.68 18.82 -2.95
N THR A 280 13.15 17.57 -2.95
CA THR A 280 12.25 16.43 -3.13
C THR A 280 11.21 16.32 -2.01
N VAL A 281 11.64 16.48 -0.75
CA VAL A 281 10.74 16.45 0.41
C VAL A 281 9.72 17.58 0.35
N ALA A 282 10.14 18.78 -0.04
CA ALA A 282 9.26 19.93 -0.20
C ALA A 282 8.19 19.69 -1.27
N LEU A 283 8.60 19.25 -2.47
CA LEU A 283 7.67 18.93 -3.56
C LEU A 283 6.70 17.81 -3.19
N ALA A 284 7.20 16.77 -2.51
CA ALA A 284 6.38 15.66 -2.06
C ALA A 284 5.30 16.11 -1.08
N LEU A 285 5.65 16.95 -0.10
CA LEU A 285 4.68 17.52 0.84
C LEU A 285 3.66 18.42 0.14
N ILE A 286 4.09 19.33 -0.74
CA ILE A 286 3.18 20.21 -1.48
C ILE A 286 2.17 19.39 -2.28
N ARG A 287 2.64 18.36 -3.01
CA ARG A 287 1.78 17.44 -3.76
C ARG A 287 0.80 16.71 -2.84
N GLN A 288 1.24 16.22 -1.69
CA GLN A 288 0.36 15.56 -0.73
C GLN A 288 -0.71 16.53 -0.20
N ARG A 289 -0.32 17.75 0.17
CA ARG A 289 -1.24 18.77 0.69
C ARG A 289 -2.25 19.22 -0.35
N LEU A 290 -1.84 19.35 -1.61
CA LEU A 290 -2.75 19.65 -2.71
C LEU A 290 -3.76 18.52 -2.94
N ALA A 291 -3.34 17.25 -2.88
CA ALA A 291 -4.23 16.11 -2.98
C ALA A 291 -5.28 16.10 -1.84
N VAL A 292 -4.85 16.31 -0.58
CA VAL A 292 -5.75 16.38 0.57
C VAL A 292 -6.79 17.49 0.41
N VAL A 293 -6.36 18.70 0.03
CA VAL A 293 -7.30 19.83 -0.16
C VAL A 293 -8.27 19.56 -1.32
N THR A 294 -7.82 18.88 -2.37
CA THR A 294 -8.68 18.47 -3.49
C THR A 294 -9.74 17.47 -3.01
N ASP A 295 -9.36 16.46 -2.22
CA ASP A 295 -10.28 15.48 -1.66
C ASP A 295 -11.29 16.12 -0.69
N ASP A 296 -10.86 17.10 0.10
CA ASP A 296 -11.73 17.87 1.00
C ASP A 296 -12.77 18.70 0.22
N LEU A 297 -12.35 19.38 -0.86
CA LEU A 297 -13.25 20.12 -1.74
C LEU A 297 -14.27 19.19 -2.42
N CYS A 298 -13.83 18.04 -2.94
CA CYS A 298 -14.71 17.00 -3.48
C CYS A 298 -15.72 16.52 -2.44
N THR A 299 -15.28 16.32 -1.19
CA THR A 299 -16.15 15.90 -0.08
C THR A 299 -17.22 16.95 0.23
N ILE A 300 -16.87 18.24 0.26
CA ILE A 300 -17.83 19.33 0.43
C ILE A 300 -18.82 19.35 -0.73
N PHE A 301 -18.35 19.27 -1.97
CA PHE A 301 -19.18 19.27 -3.16
C PHE A 301 -20.22 18.12 -3.14
N CYS A 302 -19.77 16.89 -2.87
CA CYS A 302 -20.67 15.73 -2.75
C CYS A 302 -21.73 15.92 -1.65
N ARG A 303 -21.36 16.55 -0.52
CA ARG A 303 -22.30 16.84 0.57
C ARG A 303 -23.34 17.88 0.16
N GLN A 304 -22.94 18.92 -0.57
CA GLN A 304 -23.86 19.94 -1.07
C GLN A 304 -24.83 19.38 -2.10
N MET A 305 -24.34 18.57 -3.04
CA MET A 305 -25.18 17.89 -4.02
C MET A 305 -26.24 17.01 -3.37
N LYS A 306 -25.87 16.25 -2.32
CA LYS A 306 -26.83 15.44 -1.55
C LYS A 306 -27.91 16.28 -0.87
N ARG A 307 -27.54 17.43 -0.29
CA ARG A 307 -28.52 18.35 0.34
C ARG A 307 -29.47 18.97 -0.67
N ALA A 308 -28.95 19.39 -1.82
CA ALA A 308 -29.77 19.95 -2.90
C ALA A 308 -30.76 18.91 -3.43
N LEU A 309 -30.32 17.67 -3.65
CA LEU A 309 -31.18 16.56 -4.05
C LEU A 309 -32.26 16.27 -3.01
N HIS A 310 -31.88 16.16 -1.74
CA HIS A 310 -32.84 15.90 -0.67
C HIS A 310 -33.88 17.02 -0.54
N SER A 311 -33.46 18.28 -0.63
CA SER A 311 -34.39 19.42 -0.60
C SER A 311 -35.33 19.43 -1.81
N ALA A 312 -34.87 19.00 -2.98
CA ALA A 312 -35.71 18.85 -4.16
C ALA A 312 -36.71 17.69 -4.02
N GLU A 313 -36.31 16.57 -3.42
CA GLU A 313 -37.18 15.44 -3.08
C GLU A 313 -38.25 15.85 -2.06
N GLU A 314 -37.87 16.52 -0.97
CA GLU A 314 -38.82 17.06 0.02
C GLU A 314 -39.81 18.05 -0.60
N ALA A 315 -39.33 18.92 -1.49
CA ALA A 315 -40.20 19.87 -2.20
C ALA A 315 -41.17 19.15 -3.16
N LEU A 316 -40.72 18.09 -3.82
CA LEU A 316 -41.56 17.27 -4.69
C LEU A 316 -42.60 16.48 -3.87
N GLU A 317 -42.20 15.85 -2.77
CA GLU A 317 -43.10 15.13 -1.87
C GLU A 317 -44.16 16.07 -1.30
N LYS A 318 -43.75 17.26 -0.85
CA LYS A 318 -44.68 18.29 -0.38
C LYS A 318 -45.65 18.72 -1.48
N TYR A 319 -45.15 18.93 -2.70
CA TYR A 319 -45.99 19.28 -3.84
C TYR A 319 -47.02 18.20 -4.18
N LEU A 320 -46.62 16.92 -4.14
CA LEU A 320 -47.52 15.79 -4.36
C LEU A 320 -48.57 15.69 -3.25
N ALA A 321 -48.16 15.85 -1.98
CA ALA A 321 -49.07 15.83 -0.84
C ALA A 321 -50.10 16.99 -0.89
N ASP A 322 -49.65 18.22 -1.15
CA ASP A 322 -50.51 19.41 -1.25
C ASP A 322 -51.53 19.31 -2.39
N ASN A 323 -51.26 18.49 -3.41
CA ASN A 323 -52.13 18.28 -4.55
C ASN A 323 -52.81 16.89 -4.58
N GLN A 324 -52.68 16.10 -3.51
CA GLN A 324 -53.27 14.76 -3.44
C GLN A 324 -54.79 14.81 -3.53
N GLU A 325 -55.45 15.71 -2.79
CA GLU A 325 -56.91 15.85 -2.81
C GLU A 325 -57.45 16.18 -4.20
N LYS A 326 -56.76 17.08 -4.93
CA LYS A 326 -57.12 17.44 -6.31
C LYS A 326 -56.96 16.24 -7.24
N THR A 327 -55.88 15.48 -7.07
CA THR A 327 -55.61 14.27 -7.87
C THR A 327 -56.65 13.19 -7.61
N ASP A 328 -56.98 12.93 -6.35
CA ASP A 328 -58.00 11.96 -5.94
C ASP A 328 -59.40 12.36 -6.43
N GLU A 329 -59.75 13.64 -6.38
CA GLU A 329 -61.03 14.15 -6.88
C GLU A 329 -61.12 14.05 -8.42
N ILE A 330 -60.02 14.29 -9.14
CA ILE A 330 -59.96 14.05 -10.59
C ILE A 330 -60.20 12.57 -10.91
N LEU A 331 -59.50 11.66 -10.21
CA LEU A 331 -59.67 10.21 -10.39
C LEU A 331 -61.09 9.76 -10.05
N ARG A 332 -61.67 10.27 -8.95
CA ARG A 332 -63.05 10.00 -8.54
C ARG A 332 -64.05 10.44 -9.61
N ARG A 333 -63.88 11.65 -10.16
CA ARG A 333 -64.75 12.15 -11.22
C ARG A 333 -64.59 11.36 -12.51
N PHE A 334 -63.38 10.94 -12.85
CA PHE A 334 -63.14 10.10 -14.01
C PHE A 334 -63.84 8.75 -13.87
N ALA A 335 -63.73 8.09 -12.71
CA ALA A 335 -64.48 6.87 -12.42
C ALA A 335 -66.00 7.10 -12.47
N MET A 336 -66.48 8.24 -11.97
CA MET A 336 -67.90 8.59 -12.06
C MET A 336 -68.36 8.77 -13.50
N LEU A 337 -67.55 9.39 -14.37
CA LEU A 337 -67.86 9.51 -15.79
C LEU A 337 -67.97 8.14 -16.47
N GLU A 338 -67.08 7.20 -16.15
CA GLU A 338 -67.16 5.82 -16.65
C GLU A 338 -68.49 5.15 -16.25
N THR A 339 -68.90 5.28 -14.99
CA THR A 339 -70.18 4.73 -14.53
C THR A 339 -71.39 5.40 -15.19
N LEU A 340 -71.34 6.72 -15.42
CA LEU A 340 -72.39 7.47 -16.10
C LEU A 340 -72.52 7.08 -17.57
N LEU A 341 -71.40 6.89 -18.27
CA LEU A 341 -71.37 6.48 -19.68
C LEU A 341 -71.87 5.04 -19.88
N ASN A 342 -71.67 4.17 -18.89
CA ASN A 342 -72.14 2.78 -18.90
C ASN A 342 -73.54 2.60 -18.26
N SER A 343 -74.22 3.69 -17.89
CA SER A 343 -75.55 3.64 -17.29
C SER A 343 -76.65 3.33 -18.32
N THR A 344 -77.80 2.83 -17.88
CA THR A 344 -78.97 2.54 -18.73
C THR A 344 -79.87 3.77 -18.99
N GLN A 345 -79.40 4.98 -18.70
CA GLN A 345 -80.13 6.22 -18.90
C GLN A 345 -80.19 6.64 -20.38
N SER A 346 -81.07 7.58 -20.72
CA SER A 346 -81.15 8.12 -22.08
C SER A 346 -79.89 8.94 -22.44
N ALA A 347 -79.50 8.94 -23.71
CA ALA A 347 -78.28 9.61 -24.17
C ALA A 347 -78.23 11.12 -23.82
N ASP A 348 -79.38 11.80 -23.83
CA ASP A 348 -79.48 13.22 -23.45
C ASP A 348 -79.27 13.45 -21.95
N GLU A 349 -79.74 12.54 -21.10
CA GLU A 349 -79.55 12.63 -19.64
C GLU A 349 -78.09 12.31 -19.24
N GLN A 350 -77.46 11.37 -19.93
CA GLN A 350 -76.03 11.07 -19.79
C GLN A 350 -75.18 12.29 -20.16
N LEU A 351 -75.42 12.91 -21.32
CA LEU A 351 -74.68 14.10 -21.79
C LEU A 351 -74.82 15.28 -20.83
N LYS A 352 -76.02 15.49 -20.27
CA LYS A 352 -76.26 16.54 -19.27
C LYS A 352 -75.47 16.29 -17.97
N SER A 353 -75.46 15.05 -17.50
CA SER A 353 -74.76 14.63 -16.28
C SER A 353 -73.23 14.68 -16.43
N VAL A 354 -72.72 14.30 -17.61
CA VAL A 354 -71.29 14.43 -17.97
C VAL A 354 -70.86 15.89 -17.97
N ARG A 355 -71.62 16.78 -18.65
CA ARG A 355 -71.31 18.22 -18.67
C ARG A 355 -71.25 18.79 -17.25
N GLN A 356 -72.24 18.49 -16.42
CA GLN A 356 -72.28 18.96 -15.04
C GLN A 356 -71.09 18.46 -14.20
N THR A 357 -70.72 17.19 -14.35
CA THR A 357 -69.58 16.58 -13.63
C THR A 357 -68.25 17.23 -14.00
N VAL A 358 -68.07 17.59 -15.27
CA VAL A 358 -66.84 18.24 -15.77
C VAL A 358 -66.81 19.73 -15.41
N THR A 359 -67.90 20.47 -15.54
CA THR A 359 -67.90 21.93 -15.33
C THR A 359 -68.01 22.37 -13.87
N ALA A 360 -68.37 21.47 -12.94
CA ALA A 360 -68.58 21.82 -11.53
C ALA A 360 -67.31 22.20 -10.75
N ARG A 361 -66.12 21.83 -11.21
CA ARG A 361 -64.82 22.18 -10.59
C ARG A 361 -63.79 22.60 -11.66
N PRO A 362 -63.90 23.82 -12.20
CA PRO A 362 -63.01 24.30 -13.28
C PRO A 362 -61.53 24.38 -12.84
N ASP A 363 -61.27 24.53 -11.54
CA ASP A 363 -59.95 24.49 -10.93
C ASP A 363 -59.21 23.16 -11.16
N LEU A 364 -59.94 22.04 -11.19
CA LEU A 364 -59.37 20.71 -11.43
C LEU A 364 -59.04 20.48 -12.91
N CYS A 365 -59.84 21.05 -13.83
CA CYS A 365 -59.55 21.00 -15.26
C CYS A 365 -58.30 21.82 -15.60
N GLU A 366 -58.15 23.01 -15.01
CA GLU A 366 -56.93 23.81 -15.16
C GLU A 366 -55.71 23.13 -14.53
N PHE A 367 -55.85 22.54 -13.34
CA PHE A 367 -54.81 21.74 -12.71
C PHE A 367 -54.36 20.56 -13.60
N SER A 368 -55.30 19.75 -14.09
CA SER A 368 -55.01 18.65 -15.02
C SER A 368 -54.33 19.14 -16.30
N ARG A 369 -54.75 20.26 -16.87
CA ARG A 369 -54.17 20.85 -18.08
C ARG A 369 -52.73 21.33 -17.87
N VAL A 370 -52.44 21.94 -16.72
CA VAL A 370 -51.09 22.40 -16.37
C VAL A 370 -50.17 21.20 -16.17
N HIS A 371 -50.61 20.19 -15.43
CA HIS A 371 -49.80 18.99 -15.16
C HIS A 371 -49.58 18.12 -16.40
N ALA A 372 -50.58 17.97 -17.28
CA ALA A 372 -50.43 17.26 -18.55
C ALA A 372 -49.44 17.93 -19.52
N LYS A 373 -49.15 19.23 -19.34
CA LYS A 373 -48.15 19.97 -20.13
C LYS A 373 -46.74 19.91 -19.55
N VAL A 374 -46.59 19.65 -18.25
CA VAL A 374 -45.30 19.61 -17.53
C VAL A 374 -44.63 18.21 -17.64
N ASP A 375 -45.37 17.21 -18.14
CA ASP A 375 -44.99 15.79 -18.15
C ASP A 375 -44.10 15.22 -19.29
N PRO A 376 -43.33 15.98 -20.12
CA PRO A 376 -42.35 15.31 -20.99
C PRO A 376 -41.10 14.79 -20.24
N ILE A 377 -40.84 15.24 -19.00
CA ILE A 377 -39.56 14.98 -18.31
C ILE A 377 -39.68 13.90 -17.21
N VAL A 378 -40.88 13.68 -16.63
CA VAL A 378 -41.07 12.70 -15.55
C VAL A 378 -41.31 11.27 -16.07
N GLN A 379 -41.80 11.11 -17.31
CA GLN A 379 -42.06 9.79 -17.89
C GLN A 379 -40.80 8.95 -18.18
N THR A 380 -39.60 9.51 -18.16
CA THR A 380 -38.38 8.73 -18.47
C THR A 380 -37.86 7.89 -17.29
N LYS A 381 -38.43 8.01 -16.08
CA LYS A 381 -37.96 7.24 -14.91
C LYS A 381 -38.70 5.95 -14.59
N ASN A 382 -39.83 5.64 -15.26
CA ASN A 382 -40.60 4.42 -15.02
C ASN A 382 -40.55 3.38 -16.16
N ILE A 383 -39.59 3.48 -17.08
CA ILE A 383 -39.41 2.50 -18.18
C ILE A 383 -38.12 1.66 -18.03
N LEU A 384 -37.38 1.79 -16.92
CA LEU A 384 -36.24 0.91 -16.61
C LEU A 384 -36.32 0.43 -15.16
N ILE A 385 -37.26 -0.49 -14.90
CA ILE A 385 -37.08 -1.59 -13.93
C ILE A 385 -37.17 -2.88 -14.73
#